data_AF-A0A8J4XXJ3-F1
#
_entry.id   AF-A0A8J4XXJ3-F1
#
_cell.length_a   1.000
_cell.length_b   1.000
_cell.length_c   1.000
_cell.angle_alpha   90.00
_cell.angle_beta   90.00
_cell.angle_gamma   90.00
#
_symmetry.space_group_name_H-M   'P 1'
#
loop_
_entity.id
_entity.type
_entity.pdbx_description
1 polymer ?
#
loop_
_entity_poly.entity_id
_entity_poly.type
_entity_poly.pdbx_seq_one_letter_code
_entity_poly.pdbx_strand_id
1 'polypeptide(L)'
;MREWNTLDDGSLHALHSTPTFWIKVGEHMRSFNGHKFKIVSARYIPYADYTRNKEEPGTTITLTNCLDAYNLSTLSKTLNFTYIIREEPEASWGRDYNGSYTGMMGQLQREEVDFCTLCGITYERNLIIDHMHAYPSDPCTVVSLKPSRLRRHFLLVRPFPGKGLHSTNIFGWFNLWCNGICNGVNV
;
A
#
# COMPACT_ATOMS: atom_id res chain seq x y z
N MET A 1 -14.09 -26.35 -16.98
CA MET A 1 -14.94 -26.65 -18.14
C MET A 1 -16.39 -26.47 -17.70
N ARG A 2 -16.96 -25.28 -17.92
CA ARG A 2 -18.40 -25.03 -17.92
C ARG A 2 -18.65 -24.09 -19.09
N GLU A 3 -19.60 -24.51 -19.91
CA GLU A 3 -19.89 -24.02 -21.26
C GLU A 3 -20.51 -22.62 -21.23
N TRP A 4 -20.11 -21.81 -22.22
CA TRP A 4 -20.80 -20.59 -22.61
C TRP A 4 -21.79 -20.96 -23.71
N ASN A 5 -23.09 -20.88 -23.42
CA ASN A 5 -24.12 -20.91 -24.46
C ASN A 5 -24.67 -19.50 -24.64
N THR A 6 -24.48 -18.99 -25.85
CA THR A 6 -25.12 -17.80 -26.42
C THR A 6 -26.58 -18.07 -26.73
N LEU A 7 -27.47 -17.17 -26.31
CA LEU A 7 -28.76 -16.95 -26.95
C LEU A 7 -28.96 -15.43 -27.08
N ASP A 8 -28.85 -14.95 -28.32
CA ASP A 8 -29.49 -13.73 -28.80
C ASP A 8 -30.96 -14.04 -29.06
N ASP A 9 -31.89 -13.33 -28.45
CA ASP A 9 -33.13 -12.92 -29.10
C ASP A 9 -33.67 -11.60 -28.51
N GLY A 10 -34.05 -10.71 -29.43
CA GLY A 10 -34.44 -9.36 -29.11
C GLY A 10 -35.75 -9.29 -28.33
N SER A 11 -35.66 -8.77 -27.11
CA SER A 11 -36.75 -8.02 -26.47
C SER A 11 -36.17 -6.75 -25.84
N LEU A 12 -35.87 -5.77 -26.69
CA LEU A 12 -35.82 -4.38 -26.28
C LEU A 12 -37.23 -4.03 -25.80
N HIS A 13 -37.38 -3.83 -24.49
CA HIS A 13 -38.47 -3.18 -23.74
C HIS A 13 -38.77 -4.01 -22.48
N ALA A 14 -38.59 -3.36 -21.33
CA ALA A 14 -38.86 -3.80 -19.95
C ALA A 14 -37.77 -4.65 -19.25
N LEU A 15 -36.78 -3.97 -18.66
CA LEU A 15 -36.21 -4.28 -17.32
C LEU A 15 -35.08 -3.28 -16.95
N HIS A 16 -35.44 -1.99 -16.83
CA HIS A 16 -34.63 -1.02 -16.08
C HIS A 16 -35.41 -0.59 -14.82
N SER A 17 -35.82 -1.56 -14.01
CA SER A 17 -35.95 -1.29 -12.58
C SER A 17 -34.56 -1.48 -11.98
N THR A 18 -33.77 -0.40 -11.93
CA THR A 18 -32.65 -0.35 -10.99
C THR A 18 -33.22 -0.71 -9.61
N PRO A 19 -32.57 -1.56 -8.81
CA PRO A 19 -33.11 -1.91 -7.50
C PRO A 19 -33.26 -0.63 -6.70
N THR A 20 -34.49 -0.27 -6.36
CA THR A 20 -34.87 0.90 -5.55
C THR A 20 -34.17 0.94 -4.19
N PHE A 21 -33.53 -0.16 -3.80
CA PHE A 21 -32.62 -0.25 -2.66
C PHE A 21 -31.45 0.75 -2.74
N TRP A 22 -30.78 0.88 -3.89
CA TRP A 22 -29.66 1.81 -4.05
C TRP A 22 -30.11 3.28 -4.05
N ILE A 23 -31.33 3.56 -4.50
CA ILE A 23 -31.91 4.91 -4.53
C ILE A 23 -32.28 5.37 -3.12
N LYS A 24 -32.76 4.47 -2.24
CA LYS A 24 -33.07 4.82 -0.84
C LYS A 24 -31.83 5.00 0.04
N VAL A 25 -30.73 4.32 -0.26
CA VAL A 25 -29.45 4.53 0.43
C VAL A 25 -28.84 5.90 0.08
N GLY A 26 -29.07 6.39 -1.14
CA GLY A 26 -28.48 7.64 -1.64
C GLY A 26 -29.00 8.94 -1.01
N GLU A 27 -30.14 8.94 -0.32
CA GLU A 27 -30.61 10.15 0.39
C GLU A 27 -30.06 10.26 1.82
N HIS A 28 -29.89 9.12 2.52
CA HIS A 28 -29.36 9.09 3.88
C HIS A 28 -27.83 9.13 3.94
N MET A 29 -27.11 8.76 2.87
CA MET A 29 -25.64 8.83 2.82
C MET A 29 -25.09 10.17 2.31
N ARG A 30 -25.94 11.20 2.09
CA ARG A 30 -25.45 12.52 1.65
C ARG A 30 -24.63 13.23 2.73
N SER A 31 -24.87 12.91 4.00
CA SER A 31 -24.18 13.54 5.12
C SER A 31 -24.13 12.63 6.34
N PHE A 32 -23.05 12.74 7.10
CA PHE A 32 -22.88 12.15 8.43
C PHE A 32 -23.37 13.05 9.58
N ASN A 33 -24.08 14.14 9.28
CA ASN A 33 -24.74 15.01 10.28
C ASN A 33 -23.80 15.53 11.38
N GLY A 34 -22.55 15.84 11.04
CA GLY A 34 -21.55 16.33 11.99
C GLY A 34 -20.98 15.26 12.92
N HIS A 35 -21.18 13.97 12.62
CA HIS A 35 -20.61 12.86 13.39
C HIS A 35 -19.10 13.04 13.59
N LYS A 36 -18.60 12.62 14.74
CA LYS A 36 -17.20 12.77 15.12
C LYS A 36 -16.49 11.42 15.08
N PHE A 37 -15.75 11.19 14.00
CA PHE A 37 -14.99 9.96 13.81
C PHE A 37 -13.65 9.98 14.56
N LYS A 38 -13.23 8.81 15.04
CA LYS A 38 -11.91 8.52 15.58
C LYS A 38 -11.09 7.84 14.50
N ILE A 39 -9.94 8.41 14.19
CA ILE A 39 -9.06 7.94 13.13
C ILE A 39 -7.72 7.56 13.74
N VAL A 40 -7.19 6.41 13.35
CA VAL A 40 -5.79 6.04 13.65
C VAL A 40 -4.92 6.28 12.41
N SER A 41 -3.67 6.70 12.63
CA SER A 41 -2.70 6.89 11.56
C SER A 41 -1.30 6.52 12.02
N ALA A 42 -0.46 6.12 11.08
CA ALA A 42 0.97 5.92 11.28
C ALA A 42 1.75 6.72 10.23
N ARG A 43 2.92 7.22 10.59
CA ARG A 43 3.70 8.11 9.71
C ARG A 43 4.26 7.34 8.53
N TYR A 44 3.88 7.73 7.31
CA TYR A 44 4.34 7.13 6.07
C TYR A 44 4.34 8.16 4.94
N ILE A 45 5.48 8.81 4.70
CA ILE A 45 5.64 9.88 3.70
C ILE A 45 5.66 9.28 2.30
N PRO A 46 4.93 9.85 1.30
CA PRO A 46 4.22 11.13 1.33
C PRO A 46 2.72 11.06 1.68
N TYR A 47 2.24 9.88 2.07
CA TYR A 47 0.82 9.60 2.27
C TYR A 47 0.27 10.21 3.55
N ALA A 48 0.90 9.89 4.68
CA ALA A 48 0.56 10.35 6.00
C ALA A 48 1.79 10.97 6.68
N ASP A 49 1.83 12.29 6.76
CA ASP A 49 2.80 13.04 7.57
C ASP A 49 2.05 13.90 8.58
N TYR A 50 2.64 14.11 9.75
CA TYR A 50 1.97 14.80 10.85
C TYR A 50 2.93 15.35 11.89
N THR A 51 2.42 16.32 12.64
CA THR A 51 3.01 16.78 13.90
C THR A 51 2.21 16.23 15.07
N ARG A 52 2.90 15.75 16.09
CA ARG A 52 2.26 15.32 17.33
C ARG A 52 1.92 16.54 18.18
N ASN A 53 0.75 16.52 18.83
CA ASN A 53 0.37 17.60 19.75
C ASN A 53 1.08 17.47 21.11
N LYS A 54 1.56 16.27 21.46
CA LYS A 54 2.39 15.97 22.64
C LYS A 54 3.54 15.06 22.21
N GLU A 55 4.59 14.94 23.00
CA GLU A 55 5.72 14.06 22.64
C GLU A 55 5.42 12.56 22.84
N GLU A 56 4.40 12.25 23.64
CA GLU A 56 4.01 10.87 23.98
C GLU A 56 3.43 10.10 22.78
N PRO A 57 3.80 8.82 22.59
CA PRO A 57 3.17 7.94 21.59
C PRO A 57 1.67 7.80 21.82
N GLY A 58 0.89 7.63 20.75
CA GLY A 58 -0.57 7.45 20.85
C GLY A 58 -1.36 8.74 21.03
N THR A 59 -0.67 9.89 21.08
CA THR A 59 -1.31 11.20 21.22
C THR A 59 -2.12 11.59 19.99
N THR A 60 -2.95 12.62 20.16
CA THR A 60 -3.63 13.27 19.03
C THR A 60 -2.60 13.93 18.13
N ILE A 61 -2.77 13.75 16.83
CA ILE A 61 -1.88 14.29 15.80
C ILE A 61 -2.63 15.23 14.88
N THR A 62 -1.87 16.15 14.28
CA THR A 62 -2.36 17.05 13.24
C THR A 62 -1.62 16.71 11.97
N LEU A 63 -2.36 16.25 10.94
CA LEU A 63 -1.76 15.94 9.64
C LEU A 63 -1.16 17.21 9.04
N THR A 64 0.04 17.07 8.48
CA THR A 64 0.75 18.12 7.75
C THR A 64 0.42 18.01 6.25
N ASN A 65 1.16 18.71 5.39
CA ASN A 65 0.94 18.75 3.95
C ASN A 65 1.19 17.40 3.25
N CYS A 66 0.25 16.45 3.41
CA CYS A 66 0.32 15.07 2.91
C CYS A 66 -0.99 14.66 2.21
N LEU A 67 -0.97 13.53 1.49
CA LEU A 67 -2.14 13.08 0.72
C LEU A 67 -3.38 12.87 1.60
N ASP A 68 -3.23 12.22 2.74
CA ASP A 68 -4.36 11.89 3.62
C ASP A 68 -4.97 13.14 4.26
N ALA A 69 -4.18 14.20 4.47
CA ALA A 69 -4.70 15.49 4.92
C ALA A 69 -5.69 16.08 3.90
N TYR A 70 -5.35 16.01 2.62
CA TYR A 70 -6.23 16.49 1.54
C TYR A 70 -7.48 15.61 1.40
N ASN A 71 -7.33 14.30 1.47
CA ASN A 71 -8.46 13.37 1.38
C ASN A 71 -9.43 13.55 2.54
N LEU A 72 -8.94 13.53 3.79
CA LEU A 72 -9.80 13.71 4.97
C LEU A 72 -10.43 15.11 5.01
N SER A 73 -9.70 16.17 4.60
CA SER A 73 -10.27 17.51 4.52
C SER A 73 -11.40 17.59 3.50
N THR A 74 -11.23 16.92 2.35
CA THR A 74 -12.24 16.90 1.28
C THR A 74 -13.45 16.07 1.67
N LEU A 75 -13.23 14.87 2.22
CA LEU A 75 -14.30 13.96 2.67
C LEU A 75 -15.10 14.58 3.81
N SER A 76 -14.44 15.16 4.82
CA SER A 76 -15.11 15.77 5.98
C SER A 76 -16.01 16.94 5.60
N LYS A 77 -15.60 17.77 4.64
CA LYS A 77 -16.42 18.85 4.09
C LYS A 77 -17.58 18.32 3.25
N THR A 78 -17.29 17.34 2.38
CA THR A 78 -18.28 16.81 1.42
C THR A 78 -19.39 16.03 2.13
N LEU A 79 -19.02 15.23 3.13
CA LEU A 79 -19.94 14.36 3.86
C LEU A 79 -20.35 14.96 5.21
N ASN A 80 -19.90 16.18 5.55
CA ASN A 80 -20.21 16.90 6.78
C ASN A 80 -20.02 16.03 8.04
N PHE A 81 -18.75 15.74 8.34
CA PHE A 81 -18.31 15.11 9.59
C PHE A 81 -17.11 15.84 10.18
N THR A 82 -16.86 15.58 11.45
CA THR A 82 -15.63 16.00 12.14
C THR A 82 -14.83 14.77 12.52
N TYR A 83 -13.55 14.94 12.84
CA TYR A 83 -12.72 13.81 13.22
C TYR A 83 -11.63 14.19 14.22
N ILE A 84 -11.13 13.20 14.94
CA ILE A 84 -9.88 13.27 15.69
C ILE A 84 -8.94 12.20 15.17
N ILE A 85 -7.67 12.54 15.01
CA ILE A 85 -6.66 11.61 14.53
C ILE A 85 -5.70 11.34 15.68
N ARG A 86 -5.45 10.06 15.95
CA ARG A 86 -4.44 9.59 16.91
C ARG A 86 -3.37 8.83 16.16
N GLU A 87 -2.15 8.96 16.68
CA GLU A 87 -1.06 8.12 16.22
C GLU A 87 -1.22 6.69 16.73
N GLU A 88 -0.81 5.70 15.93
CA GLU A 88 -0.60 4.35 16.41
C GLU A 88 0.67 4.29 17.29
N PRO A 89 0.59 3.89 18.57
CA PRO A 89 1.70 3.99 19.52
C PRO A 89 2.99 3.25 19.12
N GLU A 90 2.87 2.12 18.42
CA GLU A 90 3.98 1.27 17.97
C GLU A 90 4.38 1.55 16.50
N ALA A 91 3.73 2.53 15.86
CA ALA A 91 3.79 2.78 14.43
C ALA A 91 3.60 1.52 13.57
N SER A 92 2.76 0.59 14.02
CA SER A 92 2.54 -0.71 13.37
C SER A 92 1.23 -0.71 12.57
N TRP A 93 1.30 -1.17 11.32
CA TRP A 93 0.08 -1.42 10.51
C TRP A 93 -0.81 -2.48 11.16
N GLY A 94 -0.20 -3.46 11.81
CA GLY A 94 -0.87 -4.62 12.39
C GLY A 94 -0.52 -5.93 11.69
N ARG A 95 -0.33 -6.96 12.51
CA ARG A 95 -0.05 -8.34 12.12
C ARG A 95 -1.07 -9.25 12.79
N ASP A 96 -1.44 -10.31 12.10
CA ASP A 96 -2.26 -11.37 12.67
C ASP A 96 -1.48 -12.21 13.70
N TYR A 97 -2.12 -12.44 14.84
CA TYR A 97 -1.72 -13.38 15.87
C TYR A 97 -2.91 -14.30 16.15
N ASN A 98 -3.02 -15.36 15.36
CA ASN A 98 -4.06 -16.40 15.48
C ASN A 98 -5.50 -15.83 15.46
N GLY A 99 -5.79 -14.91 14.54
CA GLY A 99 -7.09 -14.26 14.39
C GLY A 99 -7.23 -12.94 15.14
N SER A 100 -6.25 -12.56 15.98
CA SER A 100 -6.21 -11.27 16.67
C SER A 100 -5.15 -10.37 16.05
N TYR A 101 -5.53 -9.17 15.62
CA TYR A 101 -4.60 -8.23 15.01
C TYR A 101 -4.02 -7.24 16.03
N THR A 102 -2.76 -6.89 15.82
CA THR A 102 -2.08 -5.79 16.54
C THR A 102 -2.12 -4.49 15.72
N GLY A 103 -1.50 -3.42 16.23
CA GLY A 103 -1.34 -2.15 15.50
C GLY A 103 -2.68 -1.52 15.08
N MET A 104 -2.66 -0.78 13.97
CA MET A 104 -3.86 -0.13 13.44
C MET A 104 -4.98 -1.12 13.08
N MET A 105 -4.65 -2.26 12.46
CA MET A 105 -5.67 -3.28 12.14
C MET A 105 -6.33 -3.83 13.39
N GLY A 106 -5.58 -4.01 14.48
CA GLY A 106 -6.11 -4.44 15.76
C GLY A 106 -7.09 -3.43 16.36
N GLN A 107 -6.76 -2.14 16.30
CA GLN A 107 -7.64 -1.09 16.79
C GLN A 107 -8.95 -1.04 16.01
N LEU A 108 -8.90 -1.26 14.69
CA LEU A 108 -10.10 -1.37 13.85
C LEU A 108 -10.91 -2.63 14.16
N GLN A 109 -10.25 -3.79 14.27
CA GLN A 109 -10.91 -5.06 14.58
C GLN A 109 -11.65 -5.01 15.93
N ARG A 110 -11.13 -4.25 16.90
CA ARG A 110 -11.75 -4.04 18.22
C ARG A 110 -12.68 -2.83 18.28
N GLU A 111 -12.96 -2.18 17.15
CA GLU A 111 -13.83 -0.99 17.05
C GLU A 111 -13.40 0.17 17.99
N GLU A 112 -12.10 0.26 18.30
CA GLU A 112 -11.54 1.34 19.13
C GLU A 112 -11.48 2.66 18.35
N VAL A 113 -11.37 2.54 17.02
CA VAL A 113 -11.32 3.61 16.02
C VAL A 113 -12.23 3.26 14.85
N ASP A 114 -12.73 4.28 14.16
CA ASP A 114 -13.70 4.13 13.07
C ASP A 114 -13.00 3.96 11.71
N PHE A 115 -11.87 4.65 11.51
CA PHE A 115 -11.10 4.60 10.26
C PHE A 115 -9.59 4.56 10.52
N CYS A 116 -8.84 4.05 9.54
CA CYS A 116 -7.40 4.31 9.41
C CYS A 116 -7.11 5.12 8.14
N THR A 117 -6.07 5.94 8.16
CA THR A 117 -5.64 6.77 7.03
C THR A 117 -5.08 5.96 5.86
N LEU A 118 -4.20 5.02 6.14
CA LEU A 118 -3.53 4.20 5.15
C LEU A 118 -3.50 2.73 5.59
N CYS A 119 -3.83 1.84 4.67
CA CYS A 119 -3.63 0.41 4.83
C CYS A 119 -3.48 -0.27 3.47
N GLY A 120 -2.49 -1.16 3.35
CA GLY A 120 -2.39 -2.04 2.21
C GLY A 120 -3.50 -3.09 2.24
N ILE A 121 -4.23 -3.22 1.12
CA ILE A 121 -5.27 -4.23 0.92
C ILE A 121 -4.59 -5.59 0.76
N THR A 122 -4.76 -6.46 1.75
CA THR A 122 -4.32 -7.86 1.68
C THR A 122 -5.51 -8.79 1.91
N TYR A 123 -5.41 -10.03 1.44
CA TYR A 123 -6.46 -11.03 1.64
C TYR A 123 -6.82 -11.18 3.12
N GLU A 124 -5.82 -11.28 3.98
CA GLU A 124 -5.99 -11.48 5.42
C GLU A 124 -6.72 -10.30 6.09
N ARG A 125 -6.41 -9.06 5.69
CA ARG A 125 -7.04 -7.85 6.25
C ARG A 125 -8.48 -7.66 5.76
N ASN A 126 -8.78 -8.06 4.53
CA ASN A 126 -10.14 -8.05 4.00
C ASN A 126 -11.11 -8.98 4.76
N LEU A 127 -10.60 -9.91 5.59
CA LEU A 127 -11.44 -10.78 6.41
C LEU A 127 -11.92 -10.10 7.70
N ILE A 128 -11.26 -9.02 8.13
CA ILE A 128 -11.53 -8.35 9.41
C ILE A 128 -12.00 -6.91 9.27
N ILE A 129 -11.68 -6.26 8.15
CA ILE A 129 -12.08 -4.87 7.87
C ILE A 129 -12.50 -4.70 6.42
N ASP A 130 -13.44 -3.78 6.21
CA ASP A 130 -13.83 -3.33 4.88
C ASP A 130 -12.94 -2.17 4.41
N HIS A 131 -12.53 -2.21 3.15
CA HIS A 131 -11.77 -1.14 2.53
C HIS A 131 -12.69 -0.34 1.59
N MET A 132 -12.63 1.00 1.67
CA MET A 132 -13.41 1.85 0.75
C MET A 132 -12.90 1.74 -0.69
N HIS A 133 -11.65 2.16 -0.92
CA HIS A 133 -11.03 2.15 -2.23
C HIS A 133 -9.51 2.27 -2.07
N ALA A 134 -8.75 1.57 -2.90
CA ALA A 134 -7.31 1.74 -2.94
C ALA A 134 -6.96 3.03 -3.70
N TYR A 135 -6.23 3.93 -3.05
CA TYR A 135 -5.58 5.05 -3.72
C TYR A 135 -4.16 5.18 -3.14
N PRO A 136 -3.11 5.42 -3.94
CA PRO A 136 -2.84 5.09 -5.35
C PRO A 136 -2.48 3.60 -5.56
N SER A 137 -2.31 3.19 -6.82
CA SER A 137 -1.71 1.88 -7.13
C SER A 137 -0.21 1.96 -6.93
N ASP A 138 0.30 1.37 -5.85
CA ASP A 138 1.73 1.24 -5.59
C ASP A 138 2.26 -0.01 -6.31
N PRO A 139 3.03 0.14 -7.42
CA PRO A 139 3.66 -1.00 -8.04
C PRO A 139 4.76 -1.55 -7.13
N CYS A 140 4.90 -2.88 -7.07
CA CYS A 140 6.07 -3.50 -6.47
C CYS A 140 7.28 -3.23 -7.37
N THR A 141 8.15 -2.31 -6.97
CA THR A 141 9.36 -1.93 -7.73
C THR A 141 10.62 -2.38 -7.02
N VAL A 142 11.55 -2.97 -7.76
CA VAL A 142 12.90 -3.25 -7.25
C VAL A 142 13.73 -1.98 -7.38
N VAL A 143 14.13 -1.41 -6.24
CA VAL A 143 15.05 -0.27 -6.19
C VAL A 143 16.46 -0.79 -5.96
N SER A 144 17.39 -0.44 -6.83
CA SER A 144 18.81 -0.73 -6.67
C SER A 144 19.62 0.56 -6.69
N LEU A 145 20.80 0.52 -6.08
CA LEU A 145 21.73 1.63 -6.15
C LEU A 145 22.12 1.90 -7.60
N LYS A 146 22.21 3.18 -7.94
CA LYS A 146 22.81 3.59 -9.20
C LYS A 146 24.20 2.95 -9.30
N PRO A 147 24.51 2.20 -10.37
CA PRO A 147 25.82 1.59 -10.51
C PRO A 147 26.88 2.69 -10.44
N SER A 148 27.90 2.46 -9.62
CA SER A 148 29.02 3.39 -9.50
C SER A 148 29.75 3.49 -10.86
N ARG A 149 30.40 4.63 -11.10
CA ARG A 149 31.22 4.77 -12.30
C ARG A 149 32.35 3.75 -12.24
N LEU A 150 32.51 2.95 -13.28
CA LEU A 150 33.71 2.14 -13.47
C LEU A 150 34.95 3.05 -13.41
N ARG A 151 36.06 2.55 -12.85
CA ARG A 151 37.30 3.31 -12.75
C ARG A 151 37.77 3.72 -14.15
N ARG A 152 38.30 4.95 -14.31
CA ARG A 152 38.64 5.54 -15.62
C ARG A 152 39.54 4.65 -16.48
N HIS A 153 40.46 3.88 -15.89
CA HIS A 153 41.35 2.99 -16.64
C HIS A 153 40.62 1.85 -17.35
N PHE A 154 39.44 1.42 -16.87
CA PHE A 154 38.64 0.41 -17.58
C PHE A 154 38.06 0.93 -18.90
N LEU A 155 38.01 2.26 -19.12
CA LEU A 155 37.58 2.82 -20.41
C LEU A 155 38.57 2.51 -21.54
N LEU A 156 39.86 2.29 -21.22
CA LEU A 156 40.89 1.99 -22.23
C LEU A 156 40.75 0.56 -22.78
N VAL A 157 40.30 -0.37 -21.94
CA VAL A 157 40.20 -1.80 -22.30
C VAL A 157 38.81 -2.14 -22.88
N ARG A 158 37.76 -1.40 -22.47
CA ARG A 158 36.37 -1.61 -22.89
C ARG A 158 36.11 -1.66 -24.41
N PRO A 159 36.77 -0.87 -25.29
CA PRO A 159 36.51 -0.92 -26.73
C PRO A 159 37.11 -2.14 -27.44
N PHE A 160 37.85 -3.00 -26.73
CA PHE A 160 38.42 -4.23 -27.29
C PHE A 160 37.69 -5.47 -26.73
N PRO A 161 36.43 -5.73 -27.11
CA PRO A 161 35.77 -7.00 -26.80
C PRO A 161 36.55 -8.10 -27.53
N GLY A 162 37.07 -9.05 -26.76
CA GLY A 162 38.16 -9.93 -27.17
C GLY A 162 38.02 -10.56 -28.56
N LYS A 163 38.95 -10.18 -29.44
CA LYS A 163 39.52 -11.04 -30.50
C LYS A 163 41.06 -10.95 -30.53
N GLY A 164 41.71 -10.69 -29.39
CA GLY A 164 43.17 -10.55 -29.35
C GLY A 164 43.87 -10.59 -27.98
N LEU A 165 43.18 -10.37 -26.85
CA LEU A 165 43.77 -10.65 -25.53
C LEU A 165 43.44 -12.09 -25.11
N HIS A 166 44.16 -13.04 -25.71
CA HIS A 166 44.25 -14.40 -25.18
C HIS A 166 45.24 -14.41 -24.01
N SER A 167 44.81 -15.00 -22.88
CA SER A 167 45.56 -15.36 -21.67
C SER A 167 46.36 -14.23 -21.01
N THR A 168 45.86 -13.60 -19.95
CA THR A 168 45.93 -14.22 -18.62
C THR A 168 44.65 -13.98 -17.81
N ASN A 169 44.24 -15.06 -17.14
CA ASN A 169 43.07 -15.18 -16.28
C ASN A 169 43.05 -14.16 -15.13
N ILE A 170 42.35 -13.05 -15.28
CA ILE A 170 41.87 -12.26 -14.13
C ILE A 170 40.35 -12.28 -13.99
N PHE A 171 39.61 -12.52 -15.08
CA PHE A 171 38.15 -12.74 -15.02
C PHE A 171 37.75 -14.21 -14.82
N GLY A 172 38.63 -15.17 -15.12
CA GLY A 172 38.40 -16.59 -14.82
C GLY A 172 38.33 -16.88 -13.32
N TRP A 173 39.05 -16.11 -12.50
CA TRP A 173 39.02 -16.25 -11.03
C TRP A 173 37.72 -15.76 -10.41
N PHE A 174 37.04 -14.77 -10.98
CA PHE A 174 35.78 -14.27 -10.42
C PHE A 174 34.63 -15.26 -10.64
N ASN A 175 34.58 -15.93 -11.81
CA ASN A 175 33.60 -16.98 -12.07
C ASN A 175 33.87 -18.28 -11.28
N LEU A 176 35.13 -18.60 -10.96
CA LEU A 176 35.47 -19.73 -10.08
C LEU A 176 35.20 -19.43 -8.60
N TRP A 177 35.35 -18.17 -8.16
CA TRP A 177 35.02 -17.78 -6.79
C TRP A 177 33.51 -17.70 -6.54
N CYS A 178 32.72 -17.19 -7.50
CA CYS A 178 31.25 -17.19 -7.37
C CYS A 178 30.65 -18.61 -7.45
N ASN A 179 31.14 -19.50 -8.31
CA ASN A 179 30.65 -20.89 -8.36
C ASN A 179 31.15 -21.76 -7.20
N GLY A 180 32.24 -21.37 -6.53
CA GLY A 180 32.74 -22.05 -5.33
C GLY A 180 31.96 -21.71 -4.05
N ILE A 181 31.35 -20.52 -3.97
CA ILE A 181 30.55 -20.10 -2.81
C ILE A 181 29.10 -20.63 -2.89
N CYS A 182 28.57 -20.85 -4.10
CA CYS A 182 27.19 -21.33 -4.28
C CYS A 182 27.02 -22.86 -4.14
N ASN A 183 28.09 -23.64 -4.09
CA ASN A 183 28.02 -25.11 -3.90
C ASN A 183 28.31 -25.56 -2.46
N GLY A 184 28.36 -24.63 -1.50
CA GLY A 184 28.67 -24.89 -0.09
C GLY A 184 27.47 -24.88 0.87
N VAL A 185 26.22 -24.85 0.37
CA VAL A 185 25.03 -25.06 1.20
C VAL A 185 24.10 -26.02 0.46
N ASN A 186 24.41 -27.31 0.56
CA ASN A 186 23.42 -28.36 0.55
C ASN A 186 23.43 -29.00 1.93
N VAL A 187 22.23 -29.06 2.52
CA VAL A 187 21.82 -29.50 3.86
C VAL A 187 21.96 -28.44 4.96
#